data_AF-A0A497A7V9-F1
#
_entry.id   AF-A0A497A7V9-F1
#
_cell.length_a   1.000
_cell.length_b   1.000
_cell.length_c   1.000
_cell.angle_alpha   90.00
_cell.angle_beta   90.00
_cell.angle_gamma   90.00
#
_symmetry.space_group_name_H-M   'P 1'
#
loop_
_entity.id
_entity.type
_entity.pdbx_description
1 polymer ?
#
loop_
_entity_poly.entity_id
_entity_poly.type
_entity_poly.pdbx_seq_one_letter_code
_entity_poly.pdbx_strand_id
1 'polypeptide(L)'
;MVPFAGNRYTVPSEYAGKDVWVRTSQGRYLDIYDQQGNLIWRHTLSQKKGATILVEEHYAKLKKNFRTRAVLEKEFLEKFPDERDFLEKLYAQQKLKPVFHLKPIVELAAIYPRESMVHAFVLAREYNTFSCHFIRGLLQRETPQEATPERGTTSLWPLPQVTVKADLSAYQKLVEVRS
;
A
#
# COMPACT_ATOMS: atom_id res chain seq x y z
N MET A 1 17.28 13.02 1.87
CA MET A 1 17.74 14.41 1.72
C MET A 1 19.04 14.41 0.95
N VAL A 2 19.30 15.46 0.19
CA VAL A 2 20.49 15.56 -0.67
C VAL A 2 21.41 16.67 -0.13
N PRO A 3 22.64 16.35 0.26
CA PRO A 3 23.63 17.36 0.63
C PRO A 3 24.22 18.00 -0.64
N PHE A 4 24.21 19.34 -0.70
CA PHE A 4 24.83 20.08 -1.80
C PHE A 4 25.39 21.42 -1.30
N ALA A 5 26.66 21.71 -1.60
CA ALA A 5 27.36 22.94 -1.23
C ALA A 5 27.25 23.33 0.27
N GLY A 6 27.23 22.34 1.16
CA GLY A 6 27.10 22.57 2.61
C GLY A 6 25.67 22.82 3.10
N ASN A 7 24.67 22.69 2.22
CA ASN A 7 23.24 22.78 2.53
C ASN A 7 22.55 21.44 2.31
N ARG A 8 21.40 21.24 2.97
CA ARG A 8 20.59 20.02 2.83
C ARG A 8 19.27 20.35 2.18
N TYR A 9 19.01 19.72 1.05
CA TYR A 9 17.76 19.87 0.30
C TYR A 9 16.88 18.65 0.52
N THR A 10 15.61 18.89 0.78
CA THR A 10 14.60 17.84 0.84
C THR A 10 14.29 17.31 -0.56
N VAL A 11 13.82 16.07 -0.63
CA VAL A 11 13.44 15.39 -1.88
C VAL A 11 12.13 14.64 -1.57
N PRO A 12 11.20 14.50 -2.53
CA PRO A 12 9.96 13.75 -2.30
C PRO A 12 10.21 12.36 -1.69
N SER A 13 9.32 11.95 -0.79
CA SER A 13 9.46 10.70 -0.02
C SER A 13 9.61 9.43 -0.88
N GLU A 14 9.14 9.44 -2.12
CA GLU A 14 9.26 8.34 -3.09
C GLU A 14 10.69 8.02 -3.53
N TYR A 15 11.57 9.01 -3.39
CA TYR A 15 12.98 8.92 -3.75
C TYR A 15 13.87 8.89 -2.49
N ALA A 16 13.29 8.70 -1.31
CA ALA A 16 14.05 8.45 -0.10
C ALA A 16 14.81 7.11 -0.23
N GLY A 17 16.13 7.15 -0.03
CA GLY A 17 16.99 5.95 -0.11
C GLY A 17 17.36 5.51 -1.53
N LYS A 18 16.93 6.25 -2.57
CA LYS A 18 17.37 6.04 -3.95
C LYS A 18 18.46 7.02 -4.34
N ASP A 19 19.35 6.63 -5.24
CA ASP A 19 20.32 7.56 -5.81
C ASP A 19 19.62 8.52 -6.77
N VAL A 20 20.03 9.78 -6.70
CA VAL A 20 19.47 10.88 -7.49
C VAL A 20 20.61 11.69 -8.09
N TRP A 21 20.42 12.17 -9.31
CA TRP A 21 21.38 13.05 -9.97
C TRP A 21 21.09 14.50 -9.61
N VAL A 22 22.15 15.29 -9.48
CA VAL A 22 22.03 16.68 -9.06
C VAL A 22 22.86 17.54 -10.00
N ARG A 23 22.26 18.61 -10.52
CA ARG A 23 22.91 19.55 -11.42
C ARG A 23 22.59 20.98 -11.02
N THR A 24 23.59 21.86 -11.06
CA THR A 24 23.37 23.29 -10.93
C THR A 24 22.90 23.88 -12.25
N SER A 25 21.87 24.71 -12.19
CA SER A 25 21.28 25.38 -13.34
C SER A 25 21.27 26.88 -13.12
N GLN A 26 21.69 27.65 -14.13
CA GLN A 26 21.68 29.12 -14.15
C GLN A 26 22.36 29.78 -12.92
N GLY A 27 23.31 29.09 -12.28
CA GLY A 27 24.05 29.59 -11.10
C GLY A 27 23.20 29.83 -9.83
N ARG A 28 21.88 29.60 -9.87
CA ARG A 28 20.96 29.90 -8.76
C ARG A 28 20.02 28.75 -8.42
N TYR A 29 19.95 27.72 -9.25
CA TYR A 29 19.07 26.58 -9.06
C TYR A 29 19.85 25.29 -8.91
N LEU A 30 19.26 24.39 -8.14
CA LEU A 30 19.66 23.01 -7.98
C LEU A 30 18.56 22.12 -8.55
N ASP A 31 18.83 21.55 -9.71
CA ASP A 31 17.92 20.62 -10.37
C ASP A 31 18.27 19.20 -9.91
N ILE A 32 17.29 18.50 -9.36
CA ILE A 32 17.39 17.11 -8.90
C ILE A 32 16.66 16.23 -9.90
N TYR A 33 17.33 15.19 -10.38
CA TYR A 33 16.83 14.25 -11.37
C TYR A 33 16.80 12.82 -10.81
N ASP A 34 15.91 12.00 -11.34
CA ASP A 34 15.92 10.56 -11.07
C ASP A 34 17.01 9.84 -11.88
N GLN A 35 17.17 8.54 -11.66
CA GLN A 35 18.13 7.73 -12.42
C GLN A 35 17.79 7.62 -13.92
N GLN A 36 16.54 7.90 -14.30
CA GLN A 36 16.05 7.86 -15.67
C GLN A 36 16.25 9.20 -16.40
N GLY A 37 16.70 10.23 -15.70
CA GLY A 37 16.93 11.58 -16.23
C GLY A 37 15.72 12.52 -16.16
N ASN A 38 14.64 12.12 -15.48
CA ASN A 38 13.47 12.98 -15.28
C ASN A 38 13.73 13.97 -14.14
N LEU A 39 13.32 15.23 -14.33
CA LEU A 39 13.43 16.25 -13.29
C LEU A 39 12.44 15.94 -12.16
N ILE A 40 12.97 15.64 -10.97
CA ILE A 40 12.19 15.42 -9.74
C ILE A 40 11.77 16.76 -9.14
N TRP A 41 12.73 17.68 -8.98
CA TRP A 41 12.47 18.98 -8.34
C TRP A 41 13.56 20.00 -8.64
N ARG A 42 13.19 21.29 -8.61
CA ARG A 42 14.12 22.42 -8.72
C ARG A 42 14.13 23.22 -7.42
N HIS A 43 15.26 23.23 -6.72
CA HIS A 43 15.47 24.06 -5.53
C HIS A 43 16.17 25.37 -5.88
N THR A 44 15.84 26.44 -5.17
CA THR A 44 16.64 27.67 -5.18
C THR A 44 17.85 27.50 -4.26
N LEU A 45 19.05 27.79 -4.76
CA LEU A 45 20.28 27.70 -3.97
C LEU A 45 20.26 28.70 -2.82
N SER A 46 20.44 28.21 -1.61
CA SER A 46 20.61 29.08 -0.44
C SER A 46 22.06 29.57 -0.35
N GLN A 47 22.24 30.88 -0.14
CA GLN A 47 23.56 31.48 0.11
C GLN A 47 24.04 31.31 1.56
N LYS A 48 23.14 30.92 2.48
CA LYS A 48 23.51 30.61 3.87
C LYS A 48 24.14 29.22 3.91
N LYS A 49 25.29 29.07 4.58
CA LYS A 49 25.94 27.78 4.82
C LYS A 49 25.23 27.04 5.96
N GLY A 50 25.07 25.72 5.84
CA GLY A 50 24.45 24.87 6.87
C GLY A 50 22.92 24.94 6.92
N ALA A 51 22.28 25.54 5.93
CA ALA A 51 20.82 25.65 5.88
C ALA A 51 20.18 24.31 5.46
N THR A 52 19.05 24.00 6.09
CA THR A 52 18.19 22.88 5.72
C THR A 52 16.94 23.42 5.04
N ILE A 53 16.77 23.14 3.75
CA ILE A 53 15.65 23.59 2.94
C ILE A 53 14.57 22.51 2.92
N LEU A 54 13.51 22.78 3.67
CA LEU A 54 12.33 21.92 3.78
C LEU A 54 11.25 22.40 2.81
N VAL A 55 10.82 21.50 1.92
CA VAL A 55 9.67 21.72 1.03
C VAL A 55 8.54 20.81 1.50
N GLU A 56 7.40 21.40 1.87
CA GLU A 56 6.28 20.66 2.46
C GLU A 56 5.67 19.64 1.50
N GLU A 57 5.67 19.92 0.20
CA GLU A 57 5.16 19.01 -0.85
C GLU A 57 5.89 17.68 -0.88
N HIS A 58 7.16 17.65 -0.49
CA HIS A 58 7.95 16.41 -0.44
C HIS A 58 7.45 15.41 0.60
N TYR A 59 6.69 15.89 1.59
CA TYR A 59 6.08 15.10 2.64
C TYR A 59 4.59 14.82 2.39
N ALA A 60 4.00 15.35 1.32
CA ALA A 60 2.56 15.24 1.07
C ALA A 60 2.07 13.79 0.98
N LYS A 61 2.86 12.88 0.37
CA LYS A 61 2.53 11.45 0.34
C LYS A 61 2.68 10.76 1.70
N LEU A 62 3.57 11.26 2.57
CA LEU A 62 3.76 10.76 3.94
C LEU A 62 2.62 11.20 4.87
N LYS A 63 1.93 12.31 4.56
CA LYS A 63 0.73 12.76 5.28
C LYS A 63 -0.47 11.81 5.13
N LYS A 64 -0.37 10.74 4.32
CA LYS A 64 -1.39 9.69 4.29
C LYS A 64 -1.43 8.94 5.64
N ASN A 65 -2.35 9.41 6.47
CA ASN A 65 -3.14 8.60 7.41
C ASN A 65 -2.46 8.20 8.73
N PHE A 66 -1.80 9.15 9.41
CA PHE A 66 -1.69 9.04 10.86
C PHE A 66 -3.05 9.35 11.52
N ARG A 67 -4.02 8.44 11.35
CA ARG A 67 -5.26 8.51 12.11
C ARG A 67 -4.91 8.14 13.55
N THR A 68 -5.00 9.12 14.44
CA THR A 68 -4.84 8.89 15.88
C THR A 68 -5.98 8.02 16.39
N ARG A 69 -5.76 7.34 17.53
CA ARG A 69 -6.78 6.48 18.15
C ARG A 69 -8.11 7.22 18.31
N ALA A 70 -8.08 8.45 18.80
CA ALA A 70 -9.27 9.27 19.00
C ALA A 70 -10.05 9.56 17.70
N VAL A 71 -9.35 9.71 16.56
CA VAL A 71 -10.01 9.92 15.27
C VAL A 71 -10.70 8.65 14.80
N LEU A 72 -10.04 7.49 14.92
CA LEU A 72 -10.61 6.19 14.56
C LEU A 72 -11.79 5.81 15.45
N GLU A 73 -11.72 6.14 16.73
CA GLU A 73 -12.78 5.88 17.70
C GLU A 73 -14.03 6.69 17.39
N LYS A 74 -13.86 7.99 17.08
CA LYS A 74 -14.97 8.84 16.63
C LYS A 74 -15.62 8.30 15.35
N GLU A 75 -14.81 7.98 14.34
CA GLU A 75 -15.30 7.45 13.05
C GLU A 75 -16.02 6.11 13.22
N PHE A 76 -15.54 5.25 14.12
CA PHE A 76 -16.21 4.00 14.45
C PHE A 76 -17.57 4.26 15.11
N LEU A 77 -17.62 5.14 16.12
CA LEU A 77 -18.84 5.46 16.86
C LEU A 77 -19.87 6.24 16.04
N GLU A 78 -19.43 7.02 15.05
CA GLU A 78 -20.32 7.65 14.09
C GLU A 78 -21.06 6.62 13.23
N LYS A 79 -20.39 5.51 12.85
CA LYS A 79 -21.00 4.41 12.07
C LYS A 79 -21.81 3.44 12.95
N PHE A 80 -21.30 3.18 14.15
CA PHE A 80 -21.84 2.19 15.10
C PHE A 80 -21.96 2.80 16.49
N PRO A 81 -22.96 3.67 16.73
CA PRO A 81 -23.11 4.38 18.01
C PRO A 81 -23.38 3.42 19.18
N ASP A 82 -24.02 2.27 18.91
CA ASP A 82 -24.41 1.27 19.90
C ASP A 82 -23.26 0.31 20.27
N GLU A 83 -22.14 0.35 19.55
CA GLU A 83 -21.04 -0.61 19.65
C GLU A 83 -19.88 -0.11 20.53
N ARG A 84 -20.17 0.76 21.52
CA ARG A 84 -19.16 1.26 22.48
C ARG A 84 -18.50 0.13 23.27
N ASP A 85 -19.29 -0.82 23.73
CA ASP A 85 -18.81 -1.97 24.51
C ASP A 85 -17.81 -2.83 23.71
N PHE A 86 -17.99 -2.92 22.39
CA PHE A 86 -17.05 -3.64 21.52
C PHE A 86 -15.68 -2.95 21.50
N LEU A 87 -15.64 -1.62 21.43
CA LEU A 87 -14.39 -0.86 21.47
C LEU A 87 -13.66 -1.02 22.80
N GLU A 88 -14.39 -0.97 23.92
CA GLU A 88 -13.79 -1.14 25.25
C GLU A 88 -13.14 -2.53 25.38
N LYS A 89 -13.86 -3.58 24.95
CA LYS A 89 -13.33 -4.96 24.96
C LYS A 89 -12.16 -5.15 23.99
N LEU A 90 -12.21 -4.53 22.81
CA LEU A 90 -11.11 -4.51 21.85
C LEU A 90 -9.85 -3.90 22.46
N TYR A 91 -9.97 -2.77 23.16
CA TYR A 91 -8.85 -2.13 23.83
C TYR A 91 -8.36 -2.90 25.05
N ALA A 92 -9.26 -3.56 25.78
CA ALA A 92 -8.89 -4.42 26.90
C ALA A 92 -8.05 -5.63 26.45
N GLN A 93 -8.37 -6.24 25.30
CA GLN A 93 -7.62 -7.36 24.73
C GLN A 93 -6.36 -6.91 23.97
N GLN A 94 -6.43 -5.85 23.17
CA GLN A 94 -5.36 -5.41 22.28
C GLN A 94 -4.57 -4.20 22.81
N LYS A 95 -4.18 -4.23 24.10
CA LYS A 95 -3.54 -3.10 24.80
C LYS A 95 -2.30 -2.54 24.10
N LEU A 96 -1.49 -3.41 23.48
CA LEU A 96 -0.22 -3.01 22.87
C LEU A 96 -0.41 -2.30 21.52
N LYS A 97 -1.42 -2.68 20.73
CA LYS A 97 -1.59 -2.20 19.36
C LYS A 97 -3.07 -1.92 19.01
N PRO A 98 -3.79 -1.09 19.78
CA PRO A 98 -5.22 -0.87 19.57
C PRO A 98 -5.54 -0.25 18.20
N VAL A 99 -4.70 0.69 17.73
CA VAL A 99 -4.84 1.34 16.41
C VAL A 99 -4.70 0.34 15.26
N PHE A 100 -3.84 -0.67 15.40
CA PHE A 100 -3.62 -1.70 14.39
C PHE A 100 -4.86 -2.59 14.20
N HIS A 101 -5.64 -2.82 15.26
CA HIS A 101 -6.89 -3.59 15.14
C HIS A 101 -8.07 -2.71 14.76
N LEU A 102 -8.17 -1.49 15.29
CA LEU A 102 -9.31 -0.62 15.01
C LEU A 102 -9.32 -0.09 13.58
N LYS A 103 -8.17 0.32 13.04
CA LYS A 103 -8.09 0.90 11.69
C LYS A 103 -8.64 -0.05 10.61
N PRO A 104 -8.22 -1.33 10.52
CA PRO A 104 -8.80 -2.26 9.55
C PRO A 104 -10.29 -2.51 9.75
N ILE A 105 -10.80 -2.47 10.99
CA ILE A 105 -12.24 -2.65 11.25
C ILE A 105 -13.05 -1.48 10.68
N VAL A 106 -12.56 -0.25 10.85
CA VAL A 106 -13.19 0.95 10.27
C VAL A 106 -13.11 0.94 8.74
N GLU A 107 -12.01 0.45 8.17
CA GLU A 107 -11.84 0.24 6.73
C GLU A 107 -12.81 -0.83 6.19
N LEU A 108 -12.99 -1.94 6.91
CA LEU A 108 -13.99 -2.96 6.56
C LEU A 108 -15.41 -2.39 6.57
N ALA A 109 -15.73 -1.52 7.53
CA ALA A 109 -17.02 -0.82 7.58
C ALA A 109 -17.24 0.20 6.44
N ALA A 110 -16.27 0.42 5.55
CA ALA A 110 -16.47 1.17 4.31
C ALA A 110 -16.82 0.27 3.12
N ILE A 111 -16.57 -1.05 3.22
CA ILE A 111 -16.72 -2.03 2.14
C ILE A 111 -17.94 -2.93 2.40
N TYR A 112 -18.14 -3.34 3.65
CA TYR A 112 -19.20 -4.27 4.04
C TYR A 112 -20.45 -3.53 4.53
N PRO A 113 -21.66 -4.08 4.30
CA PRO A 113 -22.89 -3.50 4.80
C PRO A 113 -22.90 -3.49 6.33
N ARG A 114 -23.63 -2.52 6.89
CA ARG A 114 -23.73 -2.31 8.34
C ARG A 114 -24.20 -3.56 9.07
N GLU A 115 -25.16 -4.29 8.49
CA GLU A 115 -25.76 -5.49 9.09
C GLU A 115 -24.74 -6.62 9.31
N SER A 116 -23.92 -6.94 8.30
CA SER A 116 -22.85 -7.94 8.43
C SER A 116 -21.81 -7.53 9.47
N MET A 117 -21.49 -6.24 9.58
CA MET A 117 -20.57 -5.74 10.60
C MET A 117 -21.15 -5.93 12.01
N VAL A 118 -22.42 -5.60 12.22
CA VAL A 118 -23.11 -5.78 13.51
C VAL A 118 -23.19 -7.27 13.88
N HIS A 119 -23.53 -8.14 12.92
CA HIS A 119 -23.54 -9.58 13.14
C HIS A 119 -22.14 -10.10 13.53
N ALA A 120 -21.09 -9.65 12.84
CA ALA A 120 -19.71 -9.98 13.19
C ALA A 120 -19.32 -9.49 14.60
N PHE A 121 -19.82 -8.34 15.05
CA PHE A 121 -19.61 -7.85 16.42
C PHE A 121 -20.34 -8.70 17.45
N VAL A 122 -21.57 -9.15 17.17
CA VAL A 122 -22.31 -10.09 18.03
C VAL A 122 -21.52 -11.38 18.20
N LEU A 123 -21.10 -12.00 17.09
CA LEU A 123 -20.27 -13.22 17.13
C LEU A 123 -18.93 -12.99 17.86
N ALA A 124 -18.28 -11.85 17.67
CA ALA A 124 -17.07 -11.51 18.41
C ALA A 124 -17.29 -11.44 19.92
N ARG A 125 -18.48 -11.02 20.38
CA ARG A 125 -18.84 -11.08 21.80
C ARG A 125 -19.10 -12.50 22.26
N GLU A 126 -19.81 -13.31 21.47
CA GLU A 126 -20.10 -14.71 21.78
C GLU A 126 -18.81 -15.54 21.94
N TYR A 127 -17.87 -15.38 21.01
CA TYR A 127 -16.56 -16.05 21.05
C TYR A 127 -15.51 -15.28 21.88
N ASN A 128 -15.91 -14.18 22.54
CA ASN A 128 -15.05 -13.31 23.34
C ASN A 128 -13.71 -12.96 22.65
N THR A 129 -13.72 -12.74 21.34
CA THR A 129 -12.52 -12.55 20.52
C THR A 129 -12.60 -11.24 19.76
N PHE A 130 -11.80 -10.26 20.19
CA PHE A 130 -11.81 -8.91 19.64
C PHE A 130 -10.50 -8.67 18.88
N SER A 131 -10.52 -8.95 17.58
CA SER A 131 -9.38 -8.69 16.69
C SER A 131 -9.84 -8.40 15.27
N CYS A 132 -9.10 -7.56 14.55
CA CYS A 132 -9.35 -7.29 13.13
C CYS A 132 -9.34 -8.56 12.26
N HIS A 133 -8.47 -9.54 12.55
CA HIS A 133 -8.39 -10.79 11.80
C HIS A 133 -9.67 -11.62 11.97
N PHE A 134 -10.20 -11.68 13.19
CA PHE A 134 -11.42 -12.41 13.49
C PHE A 134 -12.62 -11.78 12.78
N ILE A 135 -12.81 -10.47 12.91
CA ILE A 135 -13.90 -9.74 12.22
C ILE A 135 -13.79 -9.90 10.71
N ARG A 136 -12.59 -9.77 10.13
CA ARG A 136 -12.36 -10.00 8.70
C ARG A 136 -12.75 -11.42 8.29
N GLY A 137 -12.37 -12.42 9.08
CA GLY A 137 -12.69 -13.82 8.80
C GLY A 137 -14.19 -14.10 8.82
N LEU A 138 -14.95 -13.49 9.74
CA LEU A 138 -16.40 -13.61 9.78
C LEU A 138 -17.06 -13.01 8.53
N LEU A 139 -16.69 -11.78 8.18
CA LEU A 139 -17.25 -11.09 7.01
C LEU A 139 -16.96 -11.81 5.70
N GLN A 140 -15.76 -12.39 5.55
CA GLN A 140 -15.39 -13.16 4.37
C GLN A 140 -16.18 -14.46 4.22
N ARG A 141 -16.67 -15.04 5.32
CA ARG A 141 -17.51 -16.26 5.30
C ARG A 141 -18.97 -15.95 5.00
N GLU A 142 -19.46 -14.80 5.45
CA GLU A 142 -20.85 -14.35 5.23
C GLU A 142 -21.07 -13.79 3.84
N THR A 143 -20.02 -13.21 3.24
CA THR A 143 -20.09 -12.82 1.83
C THR A 143 -20.19 -14.11 1.03
N PRO A 144 -21.25 -14.33 0.25
CA PRO A 144 -21.26 -15.42 -0.71
C PRO A 144 -19.99 -15.22 -1.54
N GLN A 145 -19.09 -16.19 -1.51
CA GLN A 145 -18.07 -16.29 -2.53
C GLN A 145 -18.83 -16.13 -3.85
N GLU A 146 -18.57 -15.03 -4.58
CA GLU A 146 -18.88 -15.01 -6.01
C GLU A 146 -18.43 -16.37 -6.50
N ALA A 147 -19.41 -17.14 -7.00
CA ALA A 147 -19.22 -18.52 -7.37
C ALA A 147 -17.88 -18.57 -8.07
N THR A 148 -16.90 -19.23 -7.44
CA THR A 148 -15.61 -19.47 -8.08
C THR A 148 -16.01 -19.97 -9.45
N PRO A 149 -15.67 -19.27 -10.56
CA PRO A 149 -16.19 -19.64 -11.87
C PRO A 149 -15.93 -21.12 -11.95
N GLU A 150 -17.02 -21.89 -12.04
CA GLU A 150 -16.98 -23.34 -11.93
C GLU A 150 -15.76 -23.73 -12.74
N ARG A 151 -14.75 -24.38 -12.13
CA ARG A 151 -13.55 -24.77 -12.87
C ARG A 151 -14.10 -25.49 -14.08
N GLY A 152 -14.10 -24.80 -15.23
CA GLY A 152 -14.86 -25.24 -16.38
C GLY A 152 -14.43 -26.67 -16.57
N THR A 153 -15.38 -27.60 -16.55
CA THR A 153 -15.12 -29.04 -16.59
C THR A 153 -13.91 -29.22 -17.49
N THR A 154 -12.78 -29.62 -16.91
CA THR A 154 -11.56 -29.80 -17.70
C THR A 154 -11.97 -30.82 -18.73
N SER A 155 -12.26 -30.35 -19.93
CA SER A 155 -12.99 -31.15 -20.88
C SER A 155 -12.03 -32.30 -21.15
N LEU A 156 -12.42 -33.53 -20.80
CA LEU A 156 -11.66 -34.75 -21.10
C LEU A 156 -11.58 -34.99 -22.62
N TRP A 157 -11.91 -33.98 -23.42
CA TRP A 157 -11.65 -33.94 -24.84
C TRP A 157 -10.17 -34.25 -25.00
N PRO A 158 -9.85 -35.39 -25.64
CA PRO A 158 -8.47 -35.71 -25.92
C PRO A 158 -7.93 -34.56 -26.78
N LEU A 159 -7.01 -33.77 -26.21
CA LEU A 159 -6.28 -32.79 -26.98
C LEU A 159 -5.65 -33.52 -28.16
N PRO A 160 -5.85 -33.05 -29.41
CA PRO A 160 -5.19 -33.69 -30.53
C PRO A 160 -3.69 -33.67 -30.26
N GLN A 161 -3.08 -34.84 -30.24
CA GLN A 161 -1.63 -34.95 -30.14
C GLN A 161 -1.05 -34.45 -31.46
N VAL A 162 -0.79 -33.14 -31.52
CA VAL A 162 -0.12 -32.53 -32.67
C VAL A 162 1.36 -32.88 -32.55
N THR A 163 1.84 -33.78 -33.41
CA THR A 163 3.28 -34.00 -33.57
C THR A 163 3.87 -32.79 -34.29
N VAL A 164 4.33 -31.81 -33.51
CA VAL A 164 5.05 -30.65 -34.04
C VAL A 164 6.42 -31.12 -34.53
N LYS A 165 6.59 -31.27 -35.84
CA LYS A 165 7.93 -31.36 -36.45
C LYS A 165 8.52 -29.95 -36.49
N ALA A 166 9.16 -29.55 -35.41
CA ALA A 166 9.96 -28.33 -35.41
C ALA A 166 11.19 -28.57 -36.29
N ASP A 167 11.29 -27.84 -37.40
CA ASP A 167 12.52 -27.79 -38.18
C ASP A 167 13.57 -27.01 -37.38
N LEU A 168 14.63 -27.71 -36.96
CA LEU A 168 15.70 -27.14 -36.14
C LEU A 168 16.62 -26.20 -36.94
N SER A 169 16.43 -26.08 -38.26
CA SER A 169 17.20 -25.19 -39.13
C SER A 169 17.18 -23.72 -38.69
N ALA A 170 16.12 -23.28 -37.99
CA ALA A 170 16.01 -21.93 -37.44
C ALA A 170 17.09 -21.62 -36.37
N TYR A 171 17.55 -22.63 -35.63
CA TYR A 171 18.60 -22.47 -34.62
C TYR A 171 20.01 -22.52 -35.22
N GLN A 172 20.19 -23.22 -36.36
CA GLN A 172 21.48 -23.29 -37.06
C GLN A 172 21.95 -21.91 -37.53
N LYS A 173 21.03 -21.07 -38.02
CA LYS A 173 21.32 -19.68 -38.44
C LYS A 173 21.82 -18.78 -37.30
N LEU A 174 21.48 -19.09 -36.05
CA LEU A 174 21.95 -18.33 -34.87
C LEU A 174 23.39 -18.71 -34.47
N VAL A 175 23.85 -19.90 -34.83
CA VAL A 175 25.20 -20.39 -34.53
C VAL A 175 26.21 -19.85 -35.56
N GLU A 176 25.83 -19.77 -36.84
CA GLU A 176 26.72 -19.34 -37.92
C GLU A 176 27.04 -17.83 -37.89
N VAL A 177 26.21 -16.99 -37.28
CA VAL A 177 26.47 -15.53 -37.16
C VAL A 177 27.51 -15.20 -36.09
N ARG A 178 28.01 -16.20 -35.34
CA ARG A 178 28.99 -16.01 -34.26
C ARG A 178 30.37 -16.66 -34.52
N SER A 179 30.68 -17.06 -35.75
CA SER A 179 32.03 -17.49 -36.16
C SER A 179 32.68 -16.49 -37.10
#